data_AF-A0A2X4W5L2-F1
#
_entry.id   AF-A0A2X4W5L2-F1
#
_cell.length_a   1.000
_cell.length_b   1.000
_cell.length_c   1.000
_cell.angle_alpha   90.00
_cell.angle_beta   90.00
_cell.angle_gamma   90.00
#
_symmetry.space_group_name_H-M   'P 1'
#
loop_
_entity.id
_entity.type
_entity.pdbx_description
1 polymer ?
#
loop_
_entity_poly.entity_id
_entity_poly.type
_entity_poly.pdbx_seq_one_letter_code
_entity_poly.pdbx_strand_id
1 'polypeptide(L)'
;MGIFSLSKTLQEYQVEKQTALTSRQLTQLQEFSWLEQQYNLILLGPEDLAIGLGLGAIHKELQVYFVTIGELIQLLKTQELAHKSQVQMKRLQASDLVINDY
;
A
#
# COMPACT_ATOMS: atom_id res chain seq x y z
N MET A 1 -8.62 11.06 20.49
CA MET A 1 -8.61 10.46 19.15
C MET A 1 -8.02 11.49 18.20
N GLY A 2 -6.79 11.28 17.73
CA GLY A 2 -6.11 12.21 16.82
C GLY A 2 -6.49 11.90 15.39
N ILE A 3 -7.06 12.87 14.68
CA ILE A 3 -7.40 12.79 13.27
C ILE A 3 -6.08 12.83 12.48
N PHE A 4 -5.81 11.76 11.72
CA PHE A 4 -4.68 11.69 10.80
C PHE A 4 -4.92 12.72 9.69
N SER A 5 -4.13 13.81 9.69
CA SER A 5 -4.24 14.85 8.66
C SER A 5 -3.36 14.46 7.47
N LEU A 6 -3.90 14.57 6.26
CA LEU A 6 -3.33 14.17 4.97
C LEU A 6 -1.91 14.71 4.68
N SER A 7 -1.45 15.72 5.42
CA SER A 7 -0.10 16.30 5.34
C SER A 7 0.95 15.60 6.21
N LYS A 8 0.59 14.54 6.95
CA LYS A 8 1.50 13.84 7.86
C LYS A 8 2.22 12.70 7.13
N THR A 9 3.39 13.02 6.59
CA THR A 9 4.37 12.06 6.09
C THR A 9 4.70 10.99 7.14
N LEU A 10 5.07 9.78 6.69
CA LEU A 10 5.56 8.66 7.53
C LEU A 10 6.63 9.06 8.58
N GLN A 11 7.31 10.19 8.40
CA GLN A 11 8.24 10.77 9.39
C GLN A 11 7.57 11.16 10.72
N GLU A 12 6.28 11.50 10.73
CA GLU A 12 5.50 11.75 11.94
C GLU A 12 4.78 10.50 12.45
N TYR A 13 4.94 9.35 11.78
CA TYR A 13 4.61 8.07 12.39
C TYR A 13 5.53 7.89 13.59
N GLN A 14 5.04 8.35 14.75
CA GLN A 14 5.79 8.42 15.99
C GLN A 14 6.34 7.02 16.30
N VAL A 15 7.60 6.79 15.94
CA VAL A 15 8.42 5.65 16.36
C VAL A 15 8.35 5.47 17.89
N GLU A 16 8.03 6.55 18.60
CA GLU A 16 7.80 6.60 20.04
C GLU A 16 6.60 5.76 20.53
N LYS A 17 5.65 5.37 19.67
CA LYS A 17 4.48 4.54 20.07
C LYS A 17 4.49 3.11 19.55
N GLN A 18 5.41 2.75 18.65
CA GLN A 18 5.54 1.38 18.13
C GLN A 18 6.99 0.93 18.04
N THR A 19 7.33 -0.03 18.89
CA THR A 19 8.65 -0.65 19.03
C THR A 19 8.99 -1.70 17.96
N ALA A 20 8.13 -1.89 16.94
CA ALA A 20 8.25 -3.02 16.01
C ALA A 20 9.26 -2.80 14.88
N LEU A 21 9.47 -1.56 14.43
CA LEU A 21 10.41 -1.23 13.35
C LEU A 21 11.39 -0.15 13.82
N THR A 22 12.67 -0.40 13.57
CA THR A 22 13.72 0.61 13.79
C THR A 22 13.62 1.71 12.74
N SER A 23 14.12 2.91 13.06
CA SER A 23 14.17 4.02 12.09
C SER A 23 14.91 3.63 10.81
N ARG A 24 15.96 2.81 10.92
CA ARG A 24 16.69 2.28 9.76
C ARG A 24 15.79 1.43 8.85
N GLN A 25 15.02 0.50 9.41
CA GLN A 25 14.10 -0.33 8.63
C GLN A 25 13.03 0.53 7.96
N LEU A 26 12.51 1.55 8.65
CA LEU A 26 11.56 2.49 8.06
C LEU A 26 12.16 3.27 6.88
N THR A 27 13.39 3.79 7.02
CA THR A 27 14.10 4.46 5.92
C THR A 27 14.27 3.52 4.73
N GLN A 28 14.68 2.27 4.95
CA GLN A 28 14.84 1.28 3.88
C GLN A 28 13.52 0.98 3.16
N LEU A 29 12.40 0.89 3.88
CA LEU A 29 11.09 0.70 3.27
C LEU A 29 10.69 1.91 2.39
N GLN A 30 11.04 3.13 2.81
CA GLN A 30 10.78 4.38 2.07
C GLN A 30 11.68 4.59 0.85
N GLU A 31 12.75 3.81 0.70
CA GLU A 31 13.57 3.80 -0.50
C GLU A 31 12.85 3.13 -1.67
N PHE A 32 11.87 2.26 -1.42
CA PHE A 32 11.11 1.48 -2.42
C PHE A 32 11.95 0.53 -3.28
N SER A 33 13.19 0.24 -2.88
CA SER A 33 14.05 -0.75 -3.56
C SER A 33 13.43 -2.16 -3.61
N TRP A 34 12.54 -2.49 -2.67
CA TRP A 34 11.78 -3.73 -2.65
C TRP A 34 10.78 -3.84 -3.81
N LEU A 35 10.24 -2.72 -4.33
CA LEU A 35 9.40 -2.71 -5.53
C LEU A 35 10.21 -3.06 -6.77
N GLU A 36 11.38 -2.45 -6.93
CA GLU A 36 12.30 -2.74 -8.05
C GLU A 36 12.76 -4.20 -8.05
N GLN A 37 12.91 -4.77 -6.85
CA GLN A 37 13.28 -6.17 -6.65
C GLN A 37 12.09 -7.14 -6.70
N GLN A 38 10.88 -6.63 -6.94
CA GLN A 38 9.64 -7.43 -7.03
C GLN A 38 9.33 -8.24 -5.77
N TYR A 39 9.70 -7.74 -4.60
CA TYR A 39 9.35 -8.35 -3.32
C TYR A 39 7.97 -7.88 -2.84
N ASN A 40 7.21 -8.82 -2.27
CA ASN A 40 5.96 -8.50 -1.57
C ASN A 40 6.26 -8.23 -0.09
N LEU A 41 5.64 -7.18 0.45
CA LEU A 41 5.67 -6.88 1.88
C LEU A 41 4.41 -7.40 2.54
N ILE A 42 4.58 -8.16 3.62
CA ILE A 42 3.49 -8.55 4.52
C ILE A 42 3.69 -7.81 5.83
N LEU A 43 2.81 -6.85 6.10
CA LEU A 43 2.87 -6.02 7.30
C LEU A 43 1.95 -6.64 8.35
N LEU A 44 2.53 -7.14 9.44
CA LEU A 44 1.78 -7.65 10.58
C LEU A 44 1.74 -6.56 11.66
N GLY A 45 0.67 -5.78 11.65
CA GLY A 45 0.52 -4.66 12.55
C GLY A 45 -0.50 -3.65 12.03
N PRO A 46 -0.36 -2.37 12.42
CA PRO A 46 -1.33 -1.33 12.10
C PRO A 46 -1.37 -1.01 10.59
N GLU A 47 -2.59 -0.81 10.10
CA GLU A 47 -2.90 -0.49 8.70
C GLU A 47 -2.22 0.83 8.23
N ASP A 48 -2.01 1.76 9.16
CA ASP A 48 -1.40 3.08 8.91
C ASP A 48 -0.02 3.01 8.21
N LEU A 49 0.76 1.94 8.41
CA LEU A 49 2.07 1.79 7.76
C LEU A 49 1.92 1.52 6.25
N ALA A 50 0.98 0.67 5.85
CA ALA A 50 0.71 0.38 4.44
C ALA A 50 0.24 1.65 3.72
N ILE A 51 -0.68 2.38 4.34
CA ILE A 51 -1.19 3.67 3.86
C ILE A 51 -0.05 4.67 3.71
N GLY A 52 0.81 4.80 4.73
CA GLY A 52 1.96 5.68 4.69
C GLY A 52 2.93 5.36 3.55
N LEU A 53 3.20 4.07 3.30
CA LEU A 53 4.05 3.64 2.17
C LEU A 53 3.38 3.94 0.83
N GLY A 54 2.07 3.73 0.69
CA GLY A 54 1.32 4.10 -0.49
C GLY A 54 1.38 5.59 -0.79
N LEU A 55 1.20 6.44 0.24
CA LEU A 55 1.36 7.88 0.10
C LEU A 55 2.79 8.24 -0.31
N GLY A 56 3.81 7.63 0.31
CA GLY A 56 5.20 7.84 -0.06
C GLY A 56 5.49 7.46 -1.52
N ALA A 57 4.88 6.39 -2.02
CA ALA A 57 5.01 5.95 -3.41
C ALA A 57 4.37 6.95 -4.38
N ILE A 58 3.17 7.47 -4.05
CA ILE A 58 2.50 8.52 -4.84
C ILE A 58 3.38 9.78 -4.95
N HIS A 59 4.06 10.19 -3.87
CA HIS A 59 5.00 11.33 -3.90
C HIS A 59 6.21 11.08 -4.79
N LYS A 60 6.56 9.82 -5.07
CA LYS A 60 7.58 9.42 -6.04
C LYS A 60 7.00 9.13 -7.44
N GLU A 61 5.78 9.61 -7.72
CA GLU A 61 5.07 9.47 -8.99
C GLU A 61 4.71 8.02 -9.39
N LEU A 62 4.79 7.07 -8.44
CA LEU A 62 4.37 5.69 -8.65
C LEU A 62 2.84 5.58 -8.65
N GLN A 63 2.31 4.73 -9.52
CA GLN A 63 0.90 4.40 -9.57
C GLN A 63 0.55 3.41 -8.46
N VAL A 64 -0.27 3.85 -7.52
CA VAL A 64 -0.69 3.04 -6.37
C VAL A 64 -2.17 2.67 -6.49
N TYR A 65 -2.50 1.39 -6.28
CA TYR A 65 -3.87 0.89 -6.27
C TYR A 65 -4.20 0.29 -4.92
N PHE A 66 -5.21 0.85 -4.24
CA PHE A 66 -5.76 0.30 -3.01
C PHE A 66 -6.95 -0.61 -3.34
N VAL A 67 -6.97 -1.80 -2.76
CA VAL A 67 -8.04 -2.79 -2.91
C VAL A 67 -8.17 -3.59 -1.64
N THR A 68 -9.38 -4.01 -1.26
CA THR A 68 -9.51 -4.98 -0.15
C THR A 68 -9.35 -6.42 -0.64
N ILE A 69 -9.06 -7.36 0.26
CA ILE A 69 -9.00 -8.79 -0.10
C ILE A 69 -10.35 -9.24 -0.67
N GLY A 70 -11.45 -8.81 -0.03
CA GLY A 70 -12.81 -9.15 -0.47
C GLY A 70 -13.11 -8.64 -1.88
N GLU A 71 -12.77 -7.39 -2.16
CA GLU A 71 -12.92 -6.80 -3.49
C GLU A 71 -12.05 -7.50 -4.52
N LEU A 72 -10.77 -7.77 -4.20
CA LEU A 72 -9.86 -8.47 -5.10
C LEU A 72 -10.39 -9.86 -5.45
N ILE A 73 -10.88 -10.62 -4.47
CA ILE A 73 -11.50 -11.92 -4.69
C ILE A 73 -12.72 -11.78 -5.60
N GLN A 74 -13.57 -10.78 -5.38
CA GLN A 74 -14.74 -10.55 -6.22
C GLN A 74 -14.35 -10.18 -7.66
N LEU A 75 -13.36 -9.32 -7.83
CA LEU A 75 -12.83 -8.94 -9.14
C LEU A 75 -12.30 -10.16 -9.89
N LEU A 76 -11.48 -10.99 -9.24
CA LEU A 76 -10.95 -12.23 -9.82
C LEU A 76 -12.08 -13.19 -10.22
N LYS A 77 -13.05 -13.43 -9.34
CA LYS A 77 -14.19 -14.33 -9.61
C LYS A 77 -15.05 -13.88 -10.78
N THR A 78 -15.16 -12.57 -11.00
CA THR A 78 -16.09 -12.00 -11.99
C THR A 78 -15.39 -11.48 -13.25
N GLN A 79 -14.05 -11.51 -13.31
CA GLN A 79 -13.27 -10.95 -14.41
C GLN A 79 -13.63 -11.53 -15.78
N GLU A 80 -13.94 -12.82 -15.87
CA GLU A 80 -14.27 -13.44 -17.16
C GLU A 80 -15.68 -13.05 -17.65
N LEU A 81 -16.57 -12.67 -16.74
CA LEU A 81 -18.00 -12.46 -17.02
C LEU A 81 -18.39 -10.98 -17.07
N ALA A 82 -17.70 -10.13 -16.29
CA ALA A 82 -18.06 -8.73 -16.10
C ALA A 82 -16.99 -7.79 -16.66
N HIS A 83 -17.36 -6.99 -17.67
CA HIS A 83 -16.48 -5.98 -18.27
C HIS A 83 -15.92 -4.99 -17.22
N LYS A 84 -16.74 -4.60 -16.23
CA LYS A 84 -16.30 -3.73 -15.13
C LYS A 84 -15.10 -4.34 -14.38
N SER A 85 -15.19 -5.62 -14.04
CA SER A 85 -14.11 -6.35 -13.36
C SER A 85 -12.86 -6.48 -14.23
N GLN A 86 -13.01 -6.67 -15.55
CA GLN A 86 -11.88 -6.64 -16.49
C GLN A 86 -11.15 -5.30 -16.49
N VAL A 87 -11.89 -4.19 -16.54
CA VAL A 87 -11.30 -2.84 -16.52
C VAL A 87 -10.58 -2.58 -15.20
N GLN A 88 -11.19 -2.93 -14.07
CA GLN A 88 -10.56 -2.77 -12.75
C GLN A 88 -9.32 -3.64 -12.61
N MET A 89 -9.36 -4.89 -13.09
CA MET A 89 -8.18 -5.76 -13.05
C MET A 89 -7.03 -5.28 -13.93
N LYS A 90 -7.32 -4.74 -15.12
CA LYS A 90 -6.28 -4.10 -15.95
C LYS A 90 -5.63 -2.92 -15.25
N ARG A 91 -6.39 -2.11 -14.52
CA ARG A 91 -5.84 -0.97 -13.75
C ARG A 91 -4.95 -1.44 -12.60
N LEU A 92 -5.41 -2.44 -11.84
CA LEU A 92 -4.61 -3.02 -10.76
C LEU A 92 -3.30 -3.61 -11.30
N GLN A 93 -3.33 -4.36 -12.40
CA GLN A 93 -2.15 -4.94 -13.04
C GLN A 93 -1.19 -3.89 -13.62
N ALA A 94 -1.69 -2.71 -13.99
CA ALA A 94 -0.87 -1.62 -14.52
C ALA A 94 -0.29 -0.71 -13.42
N SER A 95 -0.59 -0.98 -12.16
CA SER A 95 -0.10 -0.19 -11.02
C SER A 95 1.27 -0.68 -10.57
N ASP A 96 2.14 0.24 -10.16
CA ASP A 96 3.48 -0.07 -9.65
C ASP A 96 3.43 -0.70 -8.25
N LEU A 97 2.44 -0.30 -7.45
CA LEU A 97 2.20 -0.83 -6.11
C LEU A 97 0.71 -1.11 -5.91
N VAL A 98 0.39 -2.33 -5.51
CA VAL A 98 -0.95 -2.70 -5.05
C VAL A 98 -0.91 -2.86 -3.53
N ILE A 99 -1.74 -2.10 -2.84
CA ILE A 99 -1.93 -2.22 -1.40
C ILE A 99 -3.23 -2.96 -1.17
N ASN A 100 -3.09 -4.12 -0.52
CA ASN A 100 -4.22 -4.91 -0.08
C ASN A 100 -4.51 -4.56 1.38
N ASP A 101 -5.56 -3.78 1.58
CA ASP A 101 -6.08 -3.50 2.92
C ASP A 101 -7.11 -4.58 3.30
N TYR A 102 -7.36 -4.79 4.59
CA TYR A 102 -8.19 -5.92 5.06
C TYR A 102 -9.55 -6.05 4.36
#